data_AF-A0A0S8F3J5-F1
#
_entry.id   AF-A0A0S8F3J5-F1
#
_cell.length_a   1.000
_cell.length_b   1.000
_cell.length_c   1.000
_cell.angle_alpha   90.00
_cell.angle_beta   90.00
_cell.angle_gamma   90.00
#
_symmetry.space_group_name_H-M   'P 1'
#
loop_
_entity.id
_entity.type
_entity.pdbx_description
1 polymer ?
#
loop_
_entity_poly.entity_id
_entity_poly.type
_entity_poly.pdbx_seq_one_letter_code
_entity_poly.pdbx_strand_id
1 'polypeptide(L)'
;MSGIMKTVGVLLALGLVACGGSKSADSGSTGKVGAIEAMGITPPDSPWVEMSVADREFYMIGKVNPIMKELFAAHDAEEFGDFDCVDCHGEEMREIDFKMPAPSMYIVPPEGTPGHRGMLSTFPEEVKFMQEVVTPSMGKLLGIEDFSCAGCHPSTAPKKKSAKAKR
;
A
#
# COMPACT_ATOMS: atom_id res chain seq x y z
N MET A 1 6.19 -44.23 56.39
CA MET A 1 6.65 -43.11 57.24
C MET A 1 6.09 -41.84 56.60
N SER A 2 4.81 -41.51 56.83
CA SER A 2 4.26 -40.79 57.99
C SER A 2 4.38 -39.27 57.87
N GLY A 3 3.24 -38.58 57.93
CA GLY A 3 3.07 -37.13 58.18
C GLY A 3 2.09 -36.48 57.20
N ILE A 4 0.76 -36.55 57.36
CA ILE A 4 -0.14 -35.95 58.37
C ILE A 4 -0.19 -34.41 58.31
N MET A 5 -1.11 -33.92 57.47
CA MET A 5 -2.24 -33.03 57.78
C MET A 5 -2.16 -32.13 59.02
N LYS A 6 -2.21 -30.80 58.83
CA LYS A 6 -2.95 -29.88 59.71
C LYS A 6 -3.60 -28.76 58.92
N THR A 7 -4.92 -28.89 58.82
CA THR A 7 -5.92 -27.86 58.53
C THR A 7 -5.95 -26.81 59.64
N VAL A 8 -5.99 -25.53 59.27
CA VAL A 8 -6.64 -24.48 60.07
C VAL A 8 -7.53 -23.71 59.12
N GLY A 9 -8.83 -23.88 59.31
CA GLY A 9 -9.86 -23.09 58.66
C GLY A 9 -10.10 -21.79 59.41
N VAL A 10 -10.45 -20.75 58.66
CA VAL A 10 -11.30 -19.65 59.13
C VAL A 10 -12.33 -19.41 58.03
N LEU A 11 -13.59 -19.54 58.41
CA LEU A 11 -14.79 -19.30 57.63
C LEU A 11 -15.27 -17.85 57.83
N LEU A 12 -15.96 -17.37 56.79
CA LEU A 12 -16.98 -16.32 56.75
C LEU A 12 -16.55 -14.84 56.70
N ALA A 13 -16.69 -14.28 55.50
CA ALA A 13 -17.59 -13.14 55.28
C ALA A 13 -18.12 -13.17 53.83
N LEU A 14 -19.44 -13.35 53.68
CA LEU A 14 -20.17 -13.13 52.44
C LEU A 14 -20.18 -11.63 52.11
N GLY A 15 -19.71 -11.28 50.91
CA GLY A 15 -19.99 -10.00 50.26
C GLY A 15 -20.44 -10.26 48.83
N LEU A 16 -21.75 -10.27 48.59
CA LEU A 16 -22.34 -10.24 47.25
C LEU A 16 -22.28 -8.79 46.74
N VAL A 17 -21.38 -8.51 45.81
CA VAL A 17 -21.52 -7.42 44.85
C VAL A 17 -21.20 -7.99 43.48
N ALA A 18 -22.25 -8.12 42.67
CA ALA A 18 -22.17 -8.33 41.24
C ALA A 18 -21.65 -7.05 40.56
N CYS A 19 -20.74 -7.17 39.60
CA CYS A 19 -20.72 -6.39 38.36
C CYS A 19 -19.48 -6.73 37.53
N GLY A 20 -19.68 -6.82 36.21
CA GLY A 20 -18.66 -6.46 35.24
C GLY A 20 -17.77 -7.60 34.81
N GLY A 21 -18.10 -8.16 33.65
CA GLY A 21 -17.24 -9.08 32.92
C GLY A 21 -15.83 -8.52 32.77
N SER A 22 -14.88 -9.45 32.73
CA SER A 22 -13.51 -9.22 32.29
C SER A 22 -13.54 -8.67 30.87
N LYS A 23 -13.68 -7.34 30.76
CA LYS A 23 -13.33 -6.59 29.57
C LYS A 23 -11.85 -6.89 29.38
N SER A 24 -11.56 -7.73 28.39
CA SER A 24 -10.26 -7.78 27.75
C SER A 24 -9.75 -6.36 27.69
N ALA A 25 -8.51 -6.16 28.15
CA ALA A 25 -7.78 -4.95 27.88
C ALA A 25 -7.75 -4.80 26.36
N ASP A 26 -8.77 -4.13 25.84
CA ASP A 26 -8.77 -3.42 24.60
C ASP A 26 -7.64 -2.43 24.79
N SER A 27 -6.46 -2.89 24.38
CA SER A 27 -5.27 -2.07 24.24
C SER A 27 -5.65 -1.09 23.16
N GLY A 28 -6.37 -0.03 23.57
CA GLY A 28 -6.84 1.03 22.74
C GLY A 28 -5.64 1.56 21.98
N SER A 29 -5.56 1.15 20.72
CA SER A 29 -4.74 1.81 19.74
C SER A 29 -5.21 3.26 19.76
N THR A 30 -4.38 4.12 20.34
CA THR A 30 -4.49 5.57 20.16
C THR A 30 -4.57 5.76 18.65
N GLY A 31 -5.78 6.00 18.13
CA GLY A 31 -6.09 5.85 16.71
C GLY A 31 -5.13 6.68 15.89
N LYS A 32 -4.23 6.02 15.16
CA LYS A 32 -3.42 6.69 14.17
C LYS A 32 -4.37 7.15 13.08
N VAL A 33 -4.53 8.45 12.95
CA VAL A 33 -5.22 9.07 11.80
C VAL A 33 -4.53 8.56 10.53
N GLY A 34 -5.30 8.03 9.58
CA GLY A 34 -4.78 7.53 8.31
C GLY A 34 -4.14 8.65 7.48
N ALA A 35 -3.22 8.31 6.57
CA ALA A 35 -2.61 9.28 5.65
C ALA A 35 -3.68 9.96 4.77
N ILE A 36 -4.70 9.20 4.34
CA ILE A 36 -5.82 9.73 3.56
C ILE A 36 -6.61 10.75 4.37
N GLU A 37 -6.91 10.46 5.64
CA GLU A 37 -7.63 11.39 6.53
C GLU A 37 -6.78 12.63 6.86
N ALA A 38 -5.48 12.44 7.10
CA ALA A 38 -4.57 13.52 7.50
C ALA A 38 -4.26 14.51 6.36
N MET A 39 -4.08 14.02 5.13
CA MET A 39 -3.57 14.82 4.01
C MET A 39 -4.54 14.96 2.85
N GLY A 40 -5.51 14.04 2.73
CA GLY A 40 -6.44 13.98 1.62
C GLY A 40 -5.81 13.53 0.31
N ILE A 41 -6.63 12.92 -0.54
CA ILE A 41 -6.30 12.71 -1.95
C ILE A 41 -6.66 14.00 -2.69
N THR A 42 -5.69 14.92 -2.77
CA THR A 42 -5.85 16.24 -3.39
C THR A 42 -4.70 16.53 -4.35
N PRO A 43 -4.92 17.37 -5.37
CA PRO A 43 -3.85 17.84 -6.26
C PRO A 43 -2.67 18.49 -5.52
N PRO A 44 -1.49 18.53 -6.16
CA PRO A 44 -0.36 19.25 -5.59
C PRO A 44 -0.63 20.76 -5.64
N ASP A 45 -0.09 21.50 -4.65
CA ASP A 45 -0.22 22.96 -4.60
C ASP A 45 0.54 23.67 -5.74
N SER A 46 1.49 22.97 -6.36
CA SER A 46 2.26 23.44 -7.52
C SER A 46 2.13 22.45 -8.67
N PRO A 47 2.06 22.91 -9.94
CA PRO A 47 2.07 22.00 -11.08
C PRO A 47 3.32 21.10 -11.08
N TRP A 48 3.14 19.80 -11.32
CA TRP A 48 4.22 18.81 -11.30
C TRP A 48 5.42 19.21 -12.18
N VAL A 49 5.16 19.79 -13.35
CA VAL A 49 6.18 20.22 -14.32
C VAL A 49 7.06 21.37 -13.82
N GLU A 50 6.58 22.14 -12.84
CA GLU A 50 7.29 23.29 -12.25
C GLU A 50 8.11 22.90 -11.02
N MET A 51 7.81 21.76 -10.39
CA MET A 51 8.55 21.26 -9.22
C MET A 51 9.99 20.88 -9.57
N SER A 52 10.93 21.19 -8.67
CA SER A 52 12.29 20.66 -8.75
C SER A 52 12.31 19.14 -8.50
N VAL A 53 13.42 18.47 -8.83
CA VAL A 53 13.56 17.03 -8.54
C VAL A 53 13.42 16.76 -7.05
N ALA A 54 14.00 17.60 -6.20
CA ALA A 54 13.91 17.46 -4.75
C ALA A 54 12.46 17.67 -4.26
N ASP A 55 11.74 18.65 -4.79
CA ASP A 55 10.35 18.89 -4.40
C ASP A 55 9.45 17.70 -4.80
N ARG A 56 9.68 17.11 -5.98
CA ARG A 56 8.99 15.89 -6.41
C ARG A 56 9.29 14.72 -5.50
N GLU A 57 10.54 14.53 -5.10
CA GLU A 57 10.94 13.47 -4.17
C GLU A 57 10.26 13.65 -2.81
N PHE A 58 10.32 14.85 -2.22
CA PHE A 58 9.64 15.13 -0.95
C PHE A 58 8.12 14.98 -1.06
N TYR A 59 7.51 15.38 -2.18
CA TYR A 59 6.08 15.19 -2.41
C TYR A 59 5.72 13.70 -2.51
N MET A 60 6.55 12.91 -3.20
CA MET A 60 6.35 11.47 -3.32
C MET A 60 6.46 10.77 -1.97
N ILE A 61 7.51 11.05 -1.20
CA ILE A 61 7.73 10.46 0.13
C ILE A 61 6.69 10.94 1.14
N GLY A 62 6.37 12.23 1.12
CA GLY A 62 5.55 12.89 2.14
C GLY A 62 4.05 12.71 1.94
N LYS A 63 3.57 12.58 0.69
CA LYS A 63 2.14 12.53 0.38
C LYS A 63 1.74 11.32 -0.44
N VAL A 64 2.40 11.05 -1.57
CA VAL A 64 1.97 9.99 -2.49
C VAL A 64 2.17 8.61 -1.87
N ASN A 65 3.39 8.27 -1.45
CA ASN A 65 3.72 6.92 -0.95
C ASN A 65 2.88 6.52 0.28
N PRO A 66 2.68 7.37 1.31
CA PRO A 66 1.85 7.00 2.45
C PRO A 66 0.38 6.77 2.08
N ILE A 67 -0.18 7.59 1.18
CA ILE A 67 -1.56 7.44 0.69
C ILE A 67 -1.70 6.16 -0.14
N MET A 68 -0.76 5.91 -1.07
CA MET A 68 -0.79 4.71 -1.88
C MET A 68 -0.62 3.45 -1.03
N LYS A 69 0.32 3.45 -0.07
CA LYS A 69 0.46 2.37 0.90
C LYS A 69 -0.85 2.08 1.64
N GLU A 70 -1.57 3.10 2.08
CA GLU A 70 -2.87 2.92 2.74
C GLU A 70 -3.93 2.32 1.80
N LEU A 71 -4.02 2.81 0.55
CA LEU A 71 -4.97 2.28 -0.44
C LEU A 71 -4.68 0.81 -0.79
N PHE A 72 -3.41 0.47 -1.00
CA PHE A 72 -2.99 -0.89 -1.34
C PHE A 72 -3.15 -1.85 -0.15
N ALA A 73 -2.74 -1.46 1.05
CA ALA A 73 -2.94 -2.27 2.25
C ALA A 73 -4.44 -2.45 2.59
N ALA A 74 -5.29 -1.47 2.28
CA ALA A 74 -6.73 -1.60 2.43
C ALA A 74 -7.36 -2.57 1.42
N HIS A 75 -6.75 -2.76 0.25
CA HIS A 75 -7.16 -3.74 -0.74
C HIS A 75 -6.74 -5.16 -0.33
N ASP A 76 -5.46 -5.35 -0.03
CA ASP A 76 -4.91 -6.59 0.49
C ASP A 76 -3.69 -6.31 1.38
N ALA A 77 -3.87 -6.44 2.69
CA ALA A 77 -2.80 -6.16 3.65
C ALA A 77 -1.76 -7.30 3.73
N GLU A 78 -2.11 -8.51 3.32
CA GLU A 78 -1.18 -9.65 3.31
C GLU A 78 -0.18 -9.48 2.16
N GLU A 79 -0.68 -9.07 0.99
CA GLU A 79 0.17 -8.80 -0.18
C GLU A 79 0.90 -7.46 -0.08
N PHE A 80 0.20 -6.39 0.33
CA PHE A 80 0.72 -5.01 0.22
C PHE A 80 1.06 -4.35 1.56
N GLY A 81 1.18 -5.09 2.66
CA GLY A 81 1.56 -4.53 3.97
C GLY A 81 2.91 -3.79 3.96
N ASP A 82 3.83 -4.28 3.12
CA ASP A 82 5.18 -3.73 2.94
C ASP A 82 5.30 -2.78 1.73
N PHE A 83 4.17 -2.31 1.17
CA PHE A 83 4.16 -1.39 0.03
C PHE A 83 5.08 -0.18 0.26
N ASP A 84 5.92 0.12 -0.74
CA ASP A 84 6.90 1.20 -0.75
C ASP A 84 7.27 1.64 -2.18
N CYS A 85 8.22 2.56 -2.32
CA CYS A 85 8.66 3.16 -3.59
C CYS A 85 8.96 2.13 -4.71
N VAL A 86 9.51 0.98 -4.37
CA VAL A 86 9.92 -0.06 -5.33
C VAL A 86 8.72 -0.72 -6.03
N ASP A 87 7.54 -0.71 -5.41
CA ASP A 87 6.33 -1.31 -5.98
C ASP A 87 5.76 -0.50 -7.14
N CYS A 88 6.21 0.75 -7.30
CA CYS A 88 5.88 1.59 -8.46
C CYS A 88 7.09 1.85 -9.37
N HIS A 89 8.28 2.01 -8.80
CA HIS A 89 9.49 2.42 -9.53
C HIS A 89 10.47 1.28 -9.85
N GLY A 90 10.20 0.06 -9.38
CA GLY A 90 11.06 -1.10 -9.55
C GLY A 90 12.30 -1.09 -8.66
N GLU A 91 12.99 -2.23 -8.57
CA GLU A 91 14.27 -2.33 -7.87
C GLU A 91 15.35 -1.43 -8.53
N GLU A 92 15.21 -1.21 -9.83
CA GLU A 92 16.07 -0.36 -10.64
C GLU A 92 15.81 1.14 -10.47
N MET A 93 14.90 1.57 -9.58
CA MET A 93 14.42 2.95 -9.47
C MET A 93 15.54 3.99 -9.47
N ARG A 94 16.66 3.73 -8.77
CA ARG A 94 17.80 4.65 -8.71
C ARG A 94 18.62 4.69 -10.00
N GLU A 95 18.65 3.60 -10.75
CA GLU A 95 19.36 3.50 -12.03
C GLU A 95 18.61 4.22 -13.16
N ILE A 96 17.29 4.34 -13.03
CA ILE A 96 16.42 4.99 -14.01
C ILE A 96 15.91 6.37 -13.57
N ASP A 97 16.49 6.96 -12.52
CA ASP A 97 16.07 8.25 -11.94
C ASP A 97 14.57 8.29 -11.57
N PHE A 98 14.05 7.19 -11.04
CA PHE A 98 12.63 7.02 -10.65
C PHE A 98 11.64 7.24 -11.81
N LYS A 99 12.11 7.16 -13.06
CA LYS A 99 11.23 7.29 -14.23
C LYS A 99 10.21 6.14 -14.26
N MET A 100 8.98 6.48 -14.62
CA MET A 100 7.91 5.52 -14.85
C MET A 100 7.49 5.51 -16.33
N PRO A 101 7.01 4.37 -16.86
CA PRO A 101 6.94 3.07 -16.19
C PRO A 101 8.33 2.44 -16.00
N ALA A 102 8.55 1.78 -14.87
CA ALA A 102 9.79 1.03 -14.67
C ALA A 102 9.76 -0.26 -15.53
N PRO A 103 10.88 -0.64 -16.17
CA PRO A 103 10.97 -1.84 -17.00
C PRO A 103 10.53 -3.15 -16.33
N SER A 104 10.74 -3.26 -15.01
CA SER A 104 10.39 -4.42 -14.20
C SER A 104 8.90 -4.53 -13.86
N MET A 105 8.12 -3.46 -14.06
CA MET A 105 6.70 -3.44 -13.72
C MET A 105 5.88 -4.41 -14.57
N TYR A 106 4.80 -4.92 -13.97
CA TYR A 106 3.82 -5.73 -14.67
C TYR A 106 3.32 -5.05 -15.95
N ILE A 107 3.33 -5.79 -17.05
CA ILE A 107 2.89 -5.28 -18.35
C ILE A 107 1.37 -5.23 -18.39
N VAL A 108 0.82 -4.09 -18.82
CA VAL A 108 -0.60 -3.95 -19.15
C VAL A 108 -0.75 -4.02 -20.67
N PRO A 109 -1.26 -5.14 -21.23
CA PRO A 109 -1.41 -5.27 -22.68
C PRO A 109 -2.38 -4.21 -23.23
N PRO A 110 -2.19 -3.72 -24.46
CA PRO A 110 -3.08 -2.74 -25.06
C PRO A 110 -4.54 -3.23 -25.12
N GLU A 111 -5.47 -2.30 -24.91
CA GLU A 111 -6.91 -2.58 -24.98
C GLU A 111 -7.31 -3.26 -26.29
N GLY A 112 -8.32 -4.13 -26.24
CA GLY A 112 -8.80 -4.89 -27.40
C GLY A 112 -7.92 -6.06 -27.83
N THR A 113 -6.72 -6.22 -27.29
CA THR A 113 -5.87 -7.39 -27.56
C THR A 113 -6.36 -8.64 -26.82
N PRO A 114 -6.05 -9.86 -27.30
CA PRO A 114 -6.28 -11.09 -26.54
C PRO A 114 -5.61 -11.07 -25.16
N GLY A 115 -4.42 -10.47 -25.06
CA GLY A 115 -3.71 -10.32 -23.79
C GLY A 115 -4.48 -9.47 -22.79
N HIS A 116 -5.05 -8.35 -23.23
CA HIS A 116 -5.87 -7.49 -22.37
C HIS A 116 -7.14 -8.22 -21.89
N ARG A 117 -7.83 -8.94 -22.78
CA ARG A 117 -8.97 -9.78 -22.38
C ARG A 117 -8.58 -10.88 -21.38
N GLY A 118 -7.41 -11.49 -21.58
CA GLY A 118 -6.86 -12.48 -20.66
C GLY A 118 -6.59 -11.90 -19.28
N MET A 119 -5.97 -10.71 -19.22
CA MET A 119 -5.74 -9.97 -17.97
C MET A 119 -7.05 -9.68 -17.23
N LEU A 120 -8.05 -9.11 -17.92
CA LEU A 120 -9.37 -8.83 -17.33
C LEU A 120 -10.06 -10.08 -16.79
N SER A 121 -9.90 -11.23 -17.46
CA SER A 121 -10.51 -12.49 -17.03
C SER A 121 -9.74 -13.18 -15.91
N THR A 122 -8.44 -12.94 -15.79
CA THR A 122 -7.57 -13.64 -14.82
C THR A 122 -7.46 -12.86 -13.52
N PHE A 123 -7.42 -11.53 -13.60
CA PHE A 123 -7.22 -10.61 -12.48
C PHE A 123 -8.34 -9.56 -12.43
N PRO A 124 -9.62 -9.96 -12.36
CA PRO A 124 -10.74 -9.03 -12.46
C PRO A 124 -10.77 -8.03 -11.29
N GLU A 125 -10.47 -8.47 -10.08
CA GLU A 125 -10.51 -7.63 -8.89
C GLU A 125 -9.32 -6.67 -8.83
N GLU A 126 -8.12 -7.11 -9.22
CA GLU A 126 -6.93 -6.26 -9.28
C GLU A 126 -7.10 -5.19 -10.37
N VAL A 127 -7.60 -5.56 -11.55
CA VAL A 127 -7.83 -4.57 -12.61
C VAL A 127 -8.89 -3.56 -12.17
N LYS A 128 -9.95 -4.01 -11.51
CA LYS A 128 -10.98 -3.11 -10.97
C LYS A 128 -10.40 -2.16 -9.92
N PHE A 129 -9.62 -2.67 -8.97
CA PHE A 129 -8.94 -1.84 -7.96
C PHE A 129 -8.01 -0.81 -8.62
N MET A 130 -7.23 -1.23 -9.62
CA MET A 130 -6.34 -0.34 -10.35
C MET A 130 -7.12 0.77 -11.09
N GLN A 131 -8.24 0.44 -11.72
CA GLN A 131 -9.04 1.39 -12.51
C GLN A 131 -9.89 2.32 -11.64
N GLU A 132 -10.52 1.80 -10.59
CA GLU A 132 -11.50 2.53 -9.79
C GLU A 132 -10.87 3.27 -8.61
N VAL A 133 -9.69 2.83 -8.13
CA VAL A 133 -9.06 3.40 -6.92
C VAL A 133 -7.69 3.97 -7.22
N VAL A 134 -6.74 3.16 -7.70
CA VAL A 134 -5.33 3.57 -7.84
C VAL A 134 -5.15 4.66 -8.89
N THR A 135 -5.61 4.41 -10.12
CA THR A 135 -5.47 5.32 -11.27
C THR A 135 -6.08 6.70 -10.99
N PRO A 136 -7.34 6.83 -10.53
CA PRO A 136 -7.92 8.15 -10.23
C PRO A 136 -7.24 8.83 -9.04
N SER A 137 -6.82 8.06 -8.02
CA SER A 137 -6.10 8.63 -6.88
C SER A 137 -4.75 9.20 -7.29
N MET A 138 -3.98 8.48 -8.12
CA MET A 138 -2.71 8.95 -8.68
C MET A 138 -2.89 10.15 -9.60
N GLY A 139 -3.87 10.11 -10.51
CA GLY A 139 -4.19 11.27 -11.36
C GLY A 139 -4.49 12.51 -10.53
N LYS A 140 -5.30 12.36 -9.48
CA LYS A 140 -5.59 13.46 -8.56
C LYS A 140 -4.35 13.93 -7.80
N LEU A 141 -3.58 13.02 -7.21
CA LEU A 141 -2.36 13.34 -6.44
C LEU A 141 -1.28 14.02 -7.29
N LEU A 142 -1.22 13.73 -8.59
CA LEU A 142 -0.24 14.34 -9.51
C LEU A 142 -0.78 15.56 -10.26
N GLY A 143 -2.09 15.83 -10.18
CA GLY A 143 -2.74 16.86 -10.98
C GLY A 143 -2.78 16.54 -12.47
N ILE A 144 -2.97 15.27 -12.83
CA ILE A 144 -3.02 14.77 -14.21
C ILE A 144 -4.44 14.26 -14.48
N GLU A 145 -5.18 14.94 -15.36
CA GLU A 145 -6.60 14.61 -15.65
C GLU A 145 -6.76 13.24 -16.35
N ASP A 146 -5.88 12.90 -17.28
CA ASP A 146 -5.94 11.66 -18.07
C ASP A 146 -4.90 10.61 -17.61
N PHE A 147 -4.71 10.48 -16.29
CA PHE A 147 -3.83 9.44 -15.76
C PHE A 147 -4.44 8.05 -16.05
N SER A 148 -3.61 7.14 -16.54
CA SER A 148 -4.03 5.79 -16.94
C SER A 148 -3.04 4.74 -16.43
N CYS A 149 -3.39 3.46 -16.55
CA CYS A 149 -2.51 2.35 -16.18
C CYS A 149 -1.12 2.47 -16.83
N ALA A 150 -1.03 3.04 -18.04
CA ALA A 150 0.23 3.24 -18.75
C ALA A 150 1.18 4.26 -18.09
N GLY A 151 0.68 5.06 -17.15
CA GLY A 151 1.51 5.94 -16.33
C GLY A 151 2.44 5.17 -15.37
N CYS A 152 2.03 3.97 -14.94
CA CYS A 152 2.81 3.12 -14.03
C CYS A 152 3.31 1.84 -14.72
N HIS A 153 2.54 1.30 -15.67
CA HIS A 153 2.79 0.00 -16.29
C HIS A 153 3.26 0.10 -17.73
N PRO A 154 4.30 -0.64 -18.14
CA PRO A 154 4.70 -0.71 -19.54
C PRO A 154 3.66 -1.49 -20.37
N SER A 155 3.43 -1.10 -21.63
CA SER A 155 2.53 -1.84 -22.53
C SER A 155 3.21 -3.00 -23.28
N THR A 156 4.54 -3.09 -23.19
CA THR A 156 5.34 -4.14 -23.83
C THR A 156 6.54 -4.48 -22.96
N ALA A 157 7.03 -5.72 -23.07
CA ALA A 157 8.24 -6.12 -22.36
C ALA A 157 9.43 -5.25 -22.77
N PRO A 158 10.31 -4.86 -21.82
CA PRO A 158 11.49 -4.09 -22.15
C PRO A 158 12.36 -4.87 -23.16
N LYS A 159 12.85 -4.17 -24.18
CA LYS A 159 13.84 -4.75 -25.09
C LYS A 159 15.09 -5.03 -24.26
N LYS A 160 15.43 -6.31 -24.05
CA LYS A 160 16.72 -6.69 -23.43
C LYS A 160 17.81 -5.91 -24.14
N LYS A 161 18.53 -5.04 -23.42
CA LYS A 161 19.80 -4.51 -23.93
C LYS A 161 20.67 -5.73 -24.19
N SER A 162 20.99 -5.99 -25.45
CA SER A 162 21.93 -7.04 -25.81
C SER A 162 23.18 -6.80 -24.97
N ALA A 163 23.55 -7.79 -24.16
CA ALA A 163 24.75 -7.73 -23.35
C ALA A 163 25.88 -7.33 -24.29
N LYS A 164 26.40 -6.09 -24.13
CA LYS A 164 27.59 -5.67 -24.88
C LYS A 164 28.64 -6.71 -24.56
N ALA A 165 28.99 -7.52 -25.57
CA ALA A 165 30.12 -8.42 -25.49
C ALA A 165 31.31 -7.57 -25.06
N LYS A 166 31.79 -7.77 -23.82
CA LYS A 166 33.10 -7.27 -23.41
C LYS A 166 34.10 -7.90 -24.39
N ARG A 167 34.60 -7.08 -25.31
CA ARG A 167 35.79 -7.36 -26.12
C ARG A 167 36.96 -6.64 -25.48
#